data_AF-V4N1N1-F1
#
_entry.id   AF-V4N1N1-F1
#
_cell.length_a   1.000
_cell.length_b   1.000
_cell.length_c   1.000
_cell.angle_alpha   90.00
_cell.angle_beta   90.00
_cell.angle_gamma   90.00
#
_symmetry.space_group_name_H-M   'P 1'
#
loop_
_entity.id
_entity.type
_entity.pdbx_description
1 polymer ?
#
loop_
_entity_poly.entity_id
_entity_poly.type
_entity_poly.pdbx_seq_one_letter_code
_entity_poly.pdbx_strand_id
1 'polypeptide(L)'
;MAGKKMHPGCLIALIVGGLLGLLVLVHLAIALYFLKSKFEIRNPELSDDSSAKASISRAPVAALADPLQVNARSADGAFVREGSDQLFGYYRPMAPIVSGVYRIEDIVLGSQDEFVSVKSADDVIGWAPVRVVVSSAERGRLNVMPASYSVIDDKVIFTGRQDQVGEVTFAGTVRLDKIQPYVEEGKASTEVVMTGDLTINGASHNGVQFTYHPGN
;
A
#
# COMPACT_ATOMS: atom_id res chain seq x y z
N MET A 1 63.25 26.49 6.77
CA MET A 1 61.86 26.19 7.18
C MET A 1 61.71 24.69 7.22
N ALA A 2 61.76 24.08 8.42
CA ALA A 2 61.73 22.62 8.57
C ALA A 2 60.29 22.10 8.50
N GLY A 3 59.96 21.32 7.47
CA GLY A 3 58.67 20.67 7.31
C GLY A 3 58.48 19.59 8.37
N LYS A 4 57.54 19.80 9.29
CA LYS A 4 57.13 18.82 10.30
C LYS A 4 56.49 17.63 9.58
N LYS A 5 57.21 16.51 9.47
CA LYS A 5 56.65 15.26 8.93
C LYS A 5 55.61 14.74 9.92
N MET A 6 54.34 14.75 9.52
CA MET A 6 53.26 14.18 10.33
C MET A 6 53.44 12.67 10.45
N HIS A 7 53.32 12.16 11.67
CA HIS A 7 53.40 10.73 11.95
C HIS A 7 52.21 10.01 11.28
N PRO A 8 52.41 8.86 10.60
CA PRO A 8 51.36 8.19 9.82
C PRO A 8 50.11 7.86 10.64
N GLY A 9 50.25 7.56 11.94
CA GLY A 9 49.11 7.35 12.85
C GLY A 9 48.21 8.58 13.03
N CYS A 10 48.75 9.79 12.94
CA CYS A 10 47.97 11.03 13.03
C CYS A 10 47.11 11.26 11.78
N LEU A 11 47.63 10.90 10.60
CA LEU A 11 46.87 10.99 9.35
C LEU A 11 45.68 10.02 9.33
N ILE A 12 45.88 8.78 9.80
CA ILE A 12 44.81 7.77 9.87
C ILE A 12 43.70 8.21 10.84
N ALA A 13 44.06 8.74 12.01
CA ALA A 13 43.10 9.24 12.98
C ALA A 13 42.22 10.38 12.42
N LEU A 14 42.82 11.29 11.63
CA LEU A 14 42.08 12.36 10.97
C LEU A 14 41.11 11.85 9.90
N ILE A 15 41.52 10.86 9.10
CA ILE A 15 40.66 10.28 8.07
C ILE A 15 39.47 9.55 8.70
N VAL A 16 39.73 8.71 9.72
CA VAL A 16 38.68 7.95 10.41
C VAL A 16 37.72 8.89 11.15
N GLY A 17 38.24 9.89 11.84
CA GLY A 17 37.43 10.92 12.51
C GLY A 17 36.57 11.73 11.53
N GLY A 18 37.13 12.09 10.37
CA GLY A 18 36.40 12.79 9.30
C GLY A 18 35.26 11.95 8.71
N LEU A 19 35.50 10.66 8.45
CA LEU A 19 34.46 9.74 7.96
C LEU A 19 33.32 9.55 8.96
N LEU A 20 33.64 9.37 10.25
CA LEU A 20 32.64 9.27 11.32
C LEU A 20 31.84 10.58 11.45
N GLY A 21 32.50 11.74 11.39
CA GLY A 21 31.83 13.04 11.42
C GLY A 21 30.88 13.23 10.23
N LEU A 22 31.30 12.85 9.03
CA LEU A 22 30.46 12.90 7.82
C LEU A 22 29.23 11.99 7.96
N LEU A 23 29.42 10.77 8.48
CA LEU A 23 28.33 9.82 8.70
C LEU A 23 27.27 10.42 9.65
N VAL A 24 27.69 11.04 10.75
CA VAL A 24 26.79 11.70 11.72
C VAL A 24 26.04 12.86 11.05
N LEU A 25 26.72 13.68 10.25
CA LEU A 25 26.07 14.79 9.52
C LEU A 25 25.01 14.31 8.53
N VAL A 26 25.27 13.21 7.81
CA VAL A 26 24.29 12.60 6.89
C VAL A 26 23.05 12.13 7.64
N HIS A 27 23.22 11.45 8.78
CA HIS A 27 22.09 11.01 9.60
C HIS A 27 21.29 12.19 10.17
N LEU A 28 21.97 13.25 10.61
CA LEU A 28 21.30 14.46 11.09
C LEU A 28 20.49 15.15 9.98
N ALA A 29 21.04 15.24 8.76
CA ALA A 29 20.34 15.80 7.62
C ALA A 29 19.09 14.99 7.25
N ILE A 30 19.17 13.65 7.28
CA ILE A 30 18.02 12.76 7.06
C ILE A 30 16.96 12.97 8.15
N ALA A 31 17.36 13.03 9.42
CA ALA A 31 16.43 13.28 10.53
C ALA A 31 15.71 14.63 10.40
N LEU A 32 16.44 15.70 10.02
CA LEU A 32 15.85 17.02 9.78
C LEU A 32 14.91 17.03 8.57
N TYR A 33 15.21 16.26 7.52
CA TYR A 33 14.32 16.09 6.37
C TYR A 33 12.98 15.45 6.77
N PHE A 34 13.01 14.41 7.61
CA PHE A 34 11.80 13.78 8.15
C PHE A 34 11.03 14.67 9.15
N LEU A 35 11.73 15.56 9.87
CA LEU A 35 11.07 16.51 10.78
C LEU A 35 10.29 17.58 10.00
N LYS A 36 10.85 18.04 8.88
CA LYS A 36 10.21 19.02 8.00
C LYS A 36 8.96 18.45 7.32
N SER A 37 8.98 17.19 6.87
CA SER A 37 7.84 16.58 6.17
C SER A 37 6.63 16.30 7.07
N LYS A 38 6.78 16.31 8.40
CA LYS A 38 5.66 16.08 9.33
C LYS A 38 4.85 17.33 9.72
N PHE A 39 5.26 18.53 9.30
CA PHE A 39 4.63 19.78 9.77
C PHE A 39 3.62 20.42 8.82
N GLU A 40 3.28 19.78 7.71
CA GLU A 40 2.48 20.40 6.65
C GLU A 40 1.08 19.80 6.49
N ILE A 41 0.28 19.66 7.56
CA ILE A 41 -1.20 19.62 7.47
C ILE A 41 -1.84 20.11 8.79
N ARG A 42 -2.51 21.28 8.76
CA ARG A 42 -3.90 21.49 9.23
C ARG A 42 -4.24 22.98 9.20
N ASN A 43 -5.03 23.38 8.20
CA ASN A 43 -5.85 24.59 8.27
C ASN A 43 -7.26 24.16 8.72
N PRO A 44 -7.66 24.38 9.99
CA PRO A 44 -9.01 24.09 10.44
C PRO A 44 -9.88 25.32 10.19
N GLU A 45 -10.66 25.31 9.11
CA GLU A 45 -11.87 26.16 9.07
C GLU A 45 -13.02 25.37 9.69
N LEU A 46 -13.37 25.79 10.90
CA LEU A 46 -14.60 25.50 11.61
C LEU A 46 -15.43 26.80 11.64
N SER A 47 -16.75 26.67 11.59
CA SER A 47 -17.86 27.60 11.96
C SER A 47 -18.89 27.66 10.81
N ASP A 48 -20.20 27.60 10.98
CA ASP A 48 -21.05 27.35 12.15
C ASP A 48 -22.48 27.07 11.66
N ASP A 49 -23.25 26.48 12.56
CA ASP A 49 -24.68 26.12 12.51
C ASP A 49 -25.65 27.28 12.19
N SER A 50 -26.76 27.02 11.48
CA SER A 50 -28.01 27.79 11.67
C SER A 50 -29.28 27.09 11.15
N SER A 51 -29.95 26.40 12.08
CA SER A 51 -31.39 26.48 12.42
C SER A 51 -32.48 26.57 11.32
N ALA A 52 -33.20 25.45 11.18
CA ALA A 52 -34.66 25.28 11.23
C ALA A 52 -35.60 26.13 10.34
N LYS A 53 -36.39 25.42 9.50
CA LYS A 53 -37.86 25.44 9.61
C LYS A 53 -38.51 24.20 9.00
N ALA A 54 -39.42 23.62 9.80
CA ALA A 54 -40.26 22.50 9.45
C ALA A 54 -41.23 22.81 8.31
N SER A 55 -41.51 21.80 7.48
CA SER A 55 -42.84 21.60 6.90
C SER A 55 -43.01 20.13 6.54
N ILE A 56 -43.78 19.42 7.37
CA ILE A 56 -44.28 18.08 7.05
C ILE A 56 -45.45 18.29 6.10
N SER A 57 -45.31 17.83 4.85
CA SER A 57 -46.46 17.57 3.99
C SER A 57 -46.32 16.16 3.43
N ARG A 58 -47.27 15.31 3.81
CA ARG A 58 -47.39 13.91 3.42
C ARG A 58 -48.44 13.84 2.31
N ALA A 59 -48.06 13.41 1.12
CA ALA A 59 -48.94 12.69 0.20
C ALA A 59 -48.10 11.87 -0.82
N PRO A 60 -48.52 10.66 -1.22
CA PRO A 60 -47.67 9.68 -1.89
C PRO A 60 -47.93 9.62 -3.39
N VAL A 61 -46.92 9.80 -4.25
CA VAL A 61 -47.02 9.40 -5.67
C VAL A 61 -45.64 9.04 -6.24
N ALA A 62 -45.54 7.77 -6.66
CA ALA A 62 -44.74 7.21 -7.74
C ALA A 62 -43.30 7.70 -8.02
N ALA A 63 -42.36 6.77 -7.79
CA ALA A 63 -41.30 6.36 -8.71
C ALA A 63 -40.88 7.37 -9.80
N LEU A 64 -39.83 8.12 -9.51
CA LEU A 64 -38.86 8.56 -10.51
C LEU A 64 -37.51 8.02 -10.04
N ALA A 65 -37.00 7.05 -10.81
CA ALA A 65 -35.67 6.51 -10.66
C ALA A 65 -34.64 7.64 -10.77
N ASP A 66 -33.83 7.78 -9.73
CA ASP A 66 -32.68 8.66 -9.71
C ASP A 66 -31.57 8.04 -10.58
N PRO A 67 -31.09 8.69 -11.65
CA PRO A 67 -30.06 8.12 -12.53
C PRO A 67 -28.65 8.07 -11.91
N LEU A 68 -28.53 8.29 -10.58
CA LEU A 68 -27.26 8.20 -9.85
C LEU A 68 -27.01 6.84 -9.17
N GLN A 69 -27.88 5.84 -9.34
CA GLN A 69 -27.66 4.47 -8.81
C GLN A 69 -26.99 3.51 -9.81
N VAL A 70 -26.02 3.98 -10.59
CA VAL A 70 -25.11 3.09 -11.34
C VAL A 70 -23.74 3.15 -10.68
N ASN A 71 -23.35 2.04 -10.05
CA ASN A 71 -22.01 1.69 -9.54
C ASN A 71 -21.61 2.10 -8.12
N ALA A 72 -22.49 1.90 -7.15
CA ALA A 72 -22.10 1.64 -5.76
C ALA A 72 -22.35 0.18 -5.38
N ARG A 73 -21.81 -0.76 -6.16
CA ARG A 73 -21.59 -2.13 -5.65
C ARG A 73 -20.29 -2.10 -4.83
N SER A 74 -20.31 -1.37 -3.72
CA SER A 74 -19.26 -1.50 -2.71
C SER A 74 -19.42 -2.89 -2.11
N ALA A 75 -18.52 -3.79 -2.47
CA ALA A 75 -18.43 -5.15 -1.98
C ALA A 75 -17.86 -5.18 -0.54
N ASP A 76 -18.42 -4.36 0.35
CA ASP A 76 -18.07 -4.39 1.77
C ASP A 76 -18.49 -5.76 2.33
N GLY A 77 -17.49 -6.60 2.62
CA GLY A 77 -17.65 -7.92 3.24
C GLY A 77 -17.73 -9.13 2.28
N ALA A 78 -17.52 -8.95 0.97
CA ALA A 78 -17.60 -10.07 0.02
C ALA A 78 -16.20 -10.52 -0.45
N PHE A 79 -16.05 -11.83 -0.72
CA PHE A 79 -14.93 -12.43 -1.43
C PHE A 79 -15.31 -12.48 -2.91
N VAL A 80 -14.92 -11.46 -3.68
CA VAL A 80 -15.40 -11.28 -5.06
C VAL A 80 -14.24 -11.23 -6.03
N ARG A 81 -14.37 -11.98 -7.13
CA ARG A 81 -13.54 -11.85 -8.32
C ARG A 81 -14.41 -11.81 -9.57
N GLU A 82 -14.38 -10.66 -10.24
CA GLU A 82 -15.04 -10.39 -11.51
C GLU A 82 -14.06 -9.60 -12.37
N GLY A 83 -13.07 -10.24 -13.00
CA GLY A 83 -12.04 -9.50 -13.72
C GLY A 83 -11.10 -10.38 -14.53
N SER A 84 -10.21 -9.76 -15.28
CA SER A 84 -9.29 -10.43 -16.20
C SER A 84 -8.26 -11.33 -15.51
N ASP A 85 -7.88 -12.45 -16.13
CA ASP A 85 -6.81 -13.34 -15.67
C ASP A 85 -5.43 -12.66 -15.68
N GLN A 86 -5.30 -11.57 -16.45
CA GLN A 86 -4.08 -10.76 -16.54
C GLN A 86 -3.67 -10.12 -15.21
N LEU A 87 -4.55 -10.12 -14.21
CA LEU A 87 -4.26 -9.59 -12.89
C LEU A 87 -3.40 -10.54 -12.04
N PHE A 88 -3.27 -11.82 -12.42
CA PHE A 88 -2.50 -12.81 -11.65
C PHE A 88 -1.02 -12.43 -11.57
N GLY A 89 -0.49 -12.33 -10.35
CA GLY A 89 0.94 -12.14 -10.10
C GLY A 89 1.24 -11.42 -8.79
N TYR A 90 2.47 -10.92 -8.68
CA TYR A 90 2.97 -10.17 -7.54
C TYR A 90 3.14 -8.71 -7.90
N TYR A 91 2.56 -7.83 -7.09
CA TYR A 91 2.67 -6.39 -7.23
C TYR A 91 3.60 -5.86 -6.16
N ARG A 92 4.78 -5.41 -6.57
CA ARG A 92 5.85 -4.99 -5.67
C ARG A 92 5.92 -3.46 -5.56
N PRO A 93 5.97 -2.88 -4.35
CA PRO A 93 6.14 -1.44 -4.19
C PRO A 93 7.40 -0.92 -4.87
N MET A 94 7.28 0.17 -5.63
CA MET A 94 8.44 0.84 -6.24
C MET A 94 9.27 1.64 -5.23
N ALA A 95 8.64 2.05 -4.12
CA ALA A 95 9.30 2.66 -2.98
C ALA A 95 9.01 1.84 -1.71
N PRO A 96 9.93 1.79 -0.73
CA PRO A 96 9.66 1.12 0.53
C PRO A 96 8.42 1.70 1.23
N ILE A 97 7.44 0.85 1.51
CA ILE A 97 6.28 1.19 2.35
C ILE A 97 6.49 0.53 3.70
N VAL A 98 6.68 1.34 4.75
CA VAL A 98 7.12 0.88 6.08
C VAL A 98 6.22 1.46 7.16
N SER A 99 5.83 0.61 8.12
CA SER A 99 5.12 1.00 9.34
C SER A 99 5.71 0.25 10.54
N GLY A 100 6.35 1.00 11.44
CA GLY A 100 7.15 0.42 12.53
C GLY A 100 8.29 -0.43 11.98
N VAL A 101 8.32 -1.72 12.35
CA VAL A 101 9.32 -2.70 11.91
C VAL A 101 8.92 -3.47 10.65
N TYR A 102 7.71 -3.23 10.13
CA TYR A 102 7.15 -3.97 9.00
C TYR A 102 7.29 -3.21 7.70
N ARG A 103 7.68 -3.92 6.64
CA ARG A 103 7.77 -3.43 5.27
C ARG A 103 6.84 -4.23 4.37
N ILE A 104 6.11 -3.57 3.48
CA ILE A 104 5.35 -4.25 2.42
C ILE A 104 6.32 -4.80 1.37
N GLU A 105 6.19 -6.08 1.05
CA GLU A 105 6.97 -6.74 0.01
C GLU A 105 6.19 -6.87 -1.28
N ASP A 106 4.99 -7.45 -1.20
CA ASP A 106 4.16 -7.74 -2.37
C ASP A 106 2.67 -7.67 -2.00
N ILE A 107 1.82 -7.20 -2.91
CA ILE A 107 0.40 -7.57 -2.96
C ILE A 107 0.30 -8.71 -3.96
N VAL A 108 -0.30 -9.83 -3.56
CA VAL A 108 -0.41 -11.02 -4.40
C VAL A 108 -1.84 -11.15 -4.87
N LEU A 109 -2.03 -11.30 -6.17
CA LEU A 109 -3.31 -11.67 -6.79
C LEU A 109 -3.16 -13.03 -7.47
N GLY A 110 -4.03 -13.96 -7.13
CA GLY A 110 -4.03 -15.34 -7.62
C GLY A 110 -4.63 -15.49 -9.02
N SER A 111 -4.46 -16.69 -9.58
CA SER A 111 -5.07 -17.10 -10.84
C SER A 111 -6.57 -17.29 -10.66
N GLN A 112 -7.35 -17.40 -11.74
CA GLN A 112 -8.81 -17.56 -11.62
C GLN A 112 -9.21 -18.81 -10.82
N ASP A 113 -8.52 -19.93 -11.04
CA ASP A 113 -8.78 -21.21 -10.36
C ASP A 113 -8.59 -21.09 -8.84
N GLU A 114 -7.66 -20.26 -8.41
CA GLU A 114 -7.35 -19.98 -7.00
C GLU A 114 -8.48 -19.21 -6.28
N PHE A 115 -9.33 -18.45 -7.00
CA PHE A 115 -10.52 -17.80 -6.43
C PHE A 115 -11.73 -18.72 -6.31
N VAL A 116 -11.72 -19.87 -7.00
CA VAL A 116 -12.84 -20.82 -6.92
C VAL A 116 -12.90 -21.47 -5.53
N SER A 117 -11.75 -21.68 -4.88
CA SER A 117 -11.63 -22.37 -3.59
C SER A 117 -11.92 -21.51 -2.36
N VAL A 118 -11.93 -20.17 -2.48
CA VAL A 118 -12.12 -19.26 -1.34
C VAL A 118 -13.44 -18.50 -1.49
N LYS A 119 -14.42 -18.82 -0.66
CA LYS A 119 -15.76 -18.17 -0.63
C LYS A 119 -15.99 -17.35 0.63
N SER A 120 -15.18 -17.58 1.66
CA SER A 120 -15.24 -16.92 2.95
C SER A 120 -13.87 -16.87 3.61
N ALA A 121 -13.76 -16.13 4.72
CA ALA A 121 -12.52 -16.07 5.51
C ALA A 121 -12.16 -17.43 6.12
N ASP A 122 -13.14 -18.30 6.37
CA ASP A 122 -12.92 -19.63 6.96
C ASP A 122 -12.22 -20.59 5.98
N ASP A 123 -12.28 -20.32 4.67
CA ASP A 123 -11.59 -21.09 3.64
C ASP A 123 -10.09 -20.74 3.55
N VAL A 124 -9.65 -19.68 4.23
CA VAL A 124 -8.31 -19.13 4.16
C VAL A 124 -7.44 -19.73 5.26
N ILE A 125 -6.80 -20.87 4.96
CA ILE A 125 -5.86 -21.52 5.89
C ILE A 125 -4.45 -21.49 5.29
N GLY A 126 -3.64 -20.55 5.77
CA GLY A 126 -2.23 -20.41 5.39
C GLY A 126 -1.98 -19.89 3.96
N TRP A 127 -3.02 -19.78 3.14
CA TRP A 127 -2.95 -19.29 1.77
C TRP A 127 -4.28 -18.64 1.35
N ALA A 128 -4.20 -17.61 0.50
CA ALA A 128 -5.36 -16.94 -0.10
C ALA A 128 -4.99 -16.38 -1.49
N PRO A 129 -5.96 -16.27 -2.40
CA PRO A 129 -5.74 -15.72 -3.73
C PRO A 129 -5.45 -14.21 -3.71
N VAL A 130 -5.97 -13.48 -2.72
CA VAL A 130 -5.55 -12.09 -2.47
C VAL A 130 -4.89 -12.03 -1.10
N ARG A 131 -3.63 -11.64 -1.04
CA ARG A 131 -2.90 -11.48 0.23
C ARG A 131 -1.83 -10.41 0.12
N VAL A 132 -1.47 -9.85 1.26
CA VAL A 132 -0.35 -8.91 1.36
C VAL A 132 0.82 -9.60 2.06
N VAL A 133 2.01 -9.55 1.46
CA VAL A 133 3.23 -10.05 2.06
C VAL A 133 3.97 -8.89 2.70
N VAL A 134 4.31 -9.06 3.97
CA VAL A 134 5.13 -8.10 4.71
C VAL A 134 6.38 -8.77 5.23
N SER A 135 7.44 -7.99 5.45
CA SER A 135 8.66 -8.46 6.08
C SER A 135 9.01 -7.66 7.32
N SER A 136 9.75 -8.28 8.24
CA SER A 136 10.50 -7.60 9.29
C SER A 136 11.83 -8.33 9.50
N ALA A 137 12.83 -7.62 10.01
CA ALA A 137 14.14 -8.22 10.30
C ALA A 137 14.04 -9.36 11.34
N GLU A 138 13.11 -9.27 12.29
CA GLU A 138 12.98 -10.24 13.38
C GLU A 138 12.13 -11.46 13.02
N ARG A 139 11.10 -11.28 12.17
CA ARG A 139 10.11 -12.35 11.87
C ARG A 139 10.24 -12.91 10.46
N GLY A 140 11.06 -12.31 9.61
CA GLY A 140 11.10 -12.66 8.18
C GLY A 140 9.81 -12.25 7.48
N ARG A 141 9.36 -13.06 6.52
CA ARG A 141 8.15 -12.81 5.72
C ARG A 141 6.91 -13.35 6.41
N LEU A 142 5.87 -12.53 6.47
CA LEU A 142 4.56 -12.86 7.01
C LEU A 142 3.51 -12.60 5.93
N ASN A 143 2.50 -13.48 5.83
CA ASN A 143 1.35 -13.23 4.98
C ASN A 143 0.21 -12.64 5.81
N VAL A 144 -0.34 -11.53 5.34
CA VAL A 144 -1.58 -10.95 5.84
C VAL A 144 -2.72 -11.60 5.08
N MET A 145 -3.52 -12.39 5.80
CA MET A 145 -4.67 -13.10 5.23
C MET A 145 -5.85 -12.14 5.06
N PRO A 146 -6.63 -12.26 3.97
CA PRO A 146 -7.81 -11.45 3.76
C PRO A 146 -8.90 -11.81 4.78
N ALA A 147 -9.48 -10.78 5.39
CA ALA A 147 -10.82 -10.85 5.95
C ALA A 147 -11.88 -10.61 4.87
N SER A 148 -11.55 -9.81 3.84
CA SER A 148 -12.35 -9.62 2.63
C SER A 148 -11.47 -9.14 1.47
N TYR A 149 -11.91 -9.39 0.25
CA TYR A 149 -11.32 -8.77 -0.93
C TYR A 149 -12.34 -8.63 -2.07
N SER A 150 -12.16 -7.61 -2.89
CA SER A 150 -12.90 -7.43 -4.13
C SER A 150 -11.92 -7.14 -5.25
N VAL A 151 -11.95 -7.96 -6.29
CA VAL A 151 -11.20 -7.74 -7.51
C VAL A 151 -12.21 -7.67 -8.65
N ILE A 152 -12.60 -6.46 -9.03
CA ILE A 152 -13.63 -6.21 -10.05
C ILE A 152 -13.01 -5.34 -11.14
N ASP A 153 -13.07 -5.81 -12.38
CA ASP A 153 -12.43 -5.23 -13.55
C ASP A 153 -10.92 -5.04 -13.32
N ASP A 154 -10.51 -3.80 -13.03
CA ASP A 154 -9.14 -3.39 -12.74
C ASP A 154 -8.95 -2.91 -11.29
N LYS A 155 -10.02 -2.93 -10.48
CA LYS A 155 -10.01 -2.45 -9.10
C LYS A 155 -9.74 -3.57 -8.13
N VAL A 156 -8.88 -3.28 -7.16
CA VAL A 156 -8.50 -4.20 -6.10
C VAL A 156 -8.77 -3.54 -4.75
N ILE A 157 -9.64 -4.16 -3.96
CA ILE A 157 -9.90 -3.79 -2.58
C ILE A 157 -9.53 -5.00 -1.72
N PHE A 158 -8.78 -4.76 -0.64
CA PHE A 158 -8.37 -5.79 0.30
C PHE A 158 -8.49 -5.25 1.72
N THR A 159 -8.99 -6.09 2.62
CA THR A 159 -8.87 -5.90 4.06
C THR A 159 -8.41 -7.21 4.65
N GLY A 160 -7.38 -7.16 5.49
CA GLY A 160 -6.81 -8.35 6.11
C GLY A 160 -6.15 -8.04 7.44
N ARG A 161 -5.78 -9.10 8.15
CA ARG A 161 -5.13 -9.01 9.45
C ARG A 161 -4.06 -10.06 9.61
N GLN A 162 -2.99 -9.69 10.30
CA GLN A 162 -1.99 -10.62 10.81
C GLN A 162 -1.67 -10.21 12.24
N ASP A 163 -1.65 -11.15 13.19
CA ASP A 163 -1.64 -10.84 14.63
C ASP A 163 -0.50 -9.92 15.09
N GLN A 164 0.65 -10.03 14.47
CA GLN A 164 1.86 -9.26 14.81
C GLN A 164 1.92 -7.92 14.06
N VAL A 165 1.30 -7.84 12.88
CA VAL A 165 1.31 -6.67 11.99
C VAL A 165 0.14 -5.74 12.29
N GLY A 166 -1.00 -6.28 12.67
CA GLY A 166 -2.27 -5.57 12.79
C GLY A 166 -3.12 -5.68 11.52
N GLU A 167 -4.04 -4.74 11.38
CA GLU A 167 -4.89 -4.62 10.18
C GLU A 167 -4.12 -3.99 9.02
N VAL A 168 -4.38 -4.51 7.81
CA VAL A 168 -3.89 -3.95 6.56
C VAL A 168 -5.07 -3.80 5.59
N THR A 169 -5.20 -2.61 5.02
CA THR A 169 -6.20 -2.32 3.98
C THR A 169 -5.51 -1.82 2.73
N PHE A 170 -6.05 -2.17 1.57
CA PHE A 170 -5.62 -1.63 0.28
C PHE A 170 -6.84 -1.32 -0.58
N ALA A 171 -6.79 -0.20 -1.29
CA ALA A 171 -7.73 0.13 -2.35
C ALA A 171 -6.93 0.73 -3.53
N GLY A 172 -6.96 0.06 -4.68
CA GLY A 172 -6.18 0.49 -5.83
C GLY A 172 -6.75 0.06 -7.17
N THR A 173 -6.02 0.42 -8.22
CA THR A 173 -6.40 0.18 -9.61
C THR A 173 -5.18 -0.27 -10.40
N VAL A 174 -5.35 -1.34 -11.17
CA VAL A 174 -4.35 -1.90 -12.08
C VAL A 174 -4.52 -1.27 -13.46
N ARG A 175 -3.40 -0.88 -14.07
CA ARG A 175 -3.35 -0.37 -15.43
C ARG A 175 -3.25 -1.54 -16.40
N LEU A 176 -4.41 -2.06 -16.81
CA LEU A 176 -4.49 -3.23 -17.71
C LEU A 176 -3.72 -3.01 -19.03
N ASP A 177 -3.78 -1.80 -19.58
CA ASP A 177 -3.02 -1.39 -20.78
C ASP A 177 -1.50 -1.52 -20.59
N LYS A 178 -1.01 -1.40 -19.36
CA LYS A 178 0.41 -1.45 -19.03
C LYS A 178 0.89 -2.82 -18.61
N ILE A 179 0.06 -3.60 -17.93
CA ILE A 179 0.45 -4.92 -17.45
C ILE A 179 0.41 -5.99 -18.56
N GLN A 180 -0.52 -5.88 -19.52
CA GLN A 180 -0.73 -6.83 -20.62
C GLN A 180 0.55 -7.33 -21.30
N PRO A 181 1.46 -6.47 -21.82
CA PRO A 181 2.67 -6.97 -22.51
C PRO A 181 3.58 -7.79 -21.59
N TYR A 182 3.67 -7.44 -20.31
CA TYR A 182 4.49 -8.16 -19.34
C TYR A 182 3.91 -9.52 -18.96
N VAL A 183 2.58 -9.64 -18.93
CA VAL A 183 1.87 -10.90 -18.72
C VAL A 183 2.12 -11.83 -19.91
N GLU A 184 1.95 -11.33 -21.13
CA GLU A 184 2.17 -12.10 -22.36
C GLU A 184 3.61 -12.58 -22.52
N GLU A 185 4.58 -11.74 -22.14
CA GLU A 185 6.00 -12.09 -22.18
C GLU A 185 6.48 -12.91 -20.98
N GLY A 186 5.67 -13.05 -19.92
CA GLY A 186 6.08 -13.70 -18.67
C GLY A 186 7.23 -12.99 -17.96
N LYS A 187 7.25 -11.65 -17.97
CA LYS A 187 8.35 -10.83 -17.42
C LYS A 187 7.85 -9.85 -16.38
N ALA A 188 8.76 -9.36 -15.53
CA ALA A 188 8.46 -8.29 -14.60
C ALA A 188 8.30 -6.94 -15.35
N SER A 189 7.39 -6.10 -14.87
CA SER A 189 7.26 -4.74 -15.38
C SER A 189 8.39 -3.85 -14.90
N THR A 190 8.75 -2.88 -15.74
CA THR A 190 9.70 -1.80 -15.39
C THR A 190 8.98 -0.47 -15.14
N GLU A 191 7.68 -0.41 -15.41
CA GLU A 191 6.82 0.76 -15.17
C GLU A 191 5.75 0.49 -14.10
N VAL A 192 5.10 1.58 -13.68
CA VAL A 192 3.97 1.55 -12.75
C VAL A 192 2.77 0.88 -13.43
N VAL A 193 2.31 -0.22 -12.85
CA VAL A 193 1.15 -0.97 -13.35
C VAL A 193 0.01 -1.03 -12.34
N MET A 194 0.22 -0.62 -11.09
CA MET A 194 -0.85 -0.50 -10.11
C MET A 194 -0.59 0.69 -9.20
N THR A 195 -1.65 1.41 -8.86
CA THR A 195 -1.62 2.52 -7.90
C THR A 195 -2.75 2.38 -6.90
N GLY A 196 -2.55 2.80 -5.66
CA GLY A 196 -3.63 2.78 -4.68
C GLY A 196 -3.26 3.42 -3.36
N ASP A 197 -4.16 3.30 -2.41
CA ASP A 197 -3.98 3.72 -1.03
C ASP A 197 -3.86 2.49 -0.14
N LEU A 198 -2.91 2.52 0.79
CA LEU A 198 -2.60 1.42 1.68
C LEU A 198 -2.58 1.90 3.12
N THR A 199 -3.26 1.19 4.02
CA THR A 199 -3.09 1.37 5.46
C THR A 199 -2.46 0.12 6.06
N ILE A 200 -1.45 0.29 6.92
CA ILE A 200 -0.82 -0.79 7.68
C ILE A 200 -0.69 -0.36 9.14
N ASN A 201 -1.36 -1.09 10.04
CA ASN A 201 -1.39 -0.80 11.48
C ASN A 201 -1.81 0.66 11.78
N GLY A 202 -2.83 1.16 11.07
CA GLY A 202 -3.32 2.54 11.20
C GLY A 202 -2.47 3.62 10.54
N ALA A 203 -1.31 3.29 9.96
CA ALA A 203 -0.51 4.22 9.17
C ALA A 203 -0.94 4.16 7.69
N SER A 204 -1.48 5.27 7.17
CA SER A 204 -1.93 5.37 5.78
C SER A 204 -0.86 5.92 4.85
N HIS A 205 -0.80 5.35 3.65
CA HIS A 205 0.10 5.68 2.56
C HIS A 205 -0.73 5.85 1.29
N ASN A 206 -0.85 7.08 0.79
CA ASN A 206 -1.69 7.38 -0.37
C ASN A 206 -0.89 7.38 -1.67
N GLY A 207 -1.51 6.96 -2.77
CA GLY A 207 -0.91 6.97 -4.10
C GLY A 207 0.35 6.09 -4.21
N VAL A 208 0.42 4.99 -3.46
CA VAL A 208 1.51 4.02 -3.55
C VAL A 208 1.52 3.35 -4.93
N GLN A 209 2.71 3.10 -5.46
CA GLN A 209 2.92 2.62 -6.83
C GLN A 209 3.61 1.26 -6.82
N PHE A 210 3.18 0.38 -7.73
CA PHE A 210 3.69 -0.99 -7.82
C PHE A 210 4.11 -1.36 -9.24
N THR A 211 5.16 -2.19 -9.33
CA THR A 211 5.53 -2.97 -10.51
C THR A 211 4.90 -4.37 -10.44
N TYR A 212 4.71 -4.99 -11.60
CA TYR A 212 4.26 -6.37 -11.72
C TYR A 212 5.45 -7.33 -11.79
N HIS A 213 5.28 -8.50 -11.21
CA HIS A 213 6.14 -9.65 -11.38
C HIS A 213 5.27 -10.89 -11.63
N PRO A 214 5.64 -11.74 -12.60
CA PRO A 214 4.86 -12.91 -12.95
C PRO A 214 4.72 -13.87 -11.77
N GLY A 215 3.54 -14.48 -11.67
CA GLY A 215 3.32 -15.65 -10.83
C GLY A 215 4.23 -16.80 -11.25
N ASN A 216 4.67 -17.62 -10.28
CA ASN A 216 5.32 -18.91 -10.57
C ASN A 216 4.27 -20.00 -10.73
#